data_AF-A0A661YVQ8-F1
#
_entry.id   AF-A0A661YVQ8-F1
#
_cell.length_a   1.000
_cell.length_b   1.000
_cell.length_c   1.000
_cell.angle_alpha   90.00
_cell.angle_beta   90.00
_cell.angle_gamma   90.00
#
_symmetry.space_group_name_H-M   'P 1'
#
loop_
_entity.id
_entity.type
_entity.pdbx_description
1 polymer ?
#
loop_
_entity_poly.entity_id
_entity_poly.type
_entity_poly.pdbx_seq_one_letter_code
_entity_poly.pdbx_strand_id
1 'polypeptide(L)'
;MNKLGKHIIEKFLFVLLLLLPLHLVQFEIASALFIVLSILYLNNRNQKISGNFITTILPLLLIFTLGTATLFFYSYSNWDIARDIAYFLKPILLLFLGYALIHKIKDPNFIFQVFVYLGLAFAIWHIYNIITFPELFNTSINIIRNSTGLSNHVELLALVFLIISLKYPDIQIFKEKRTIYYALGLLGISFILYFSRTMWIAVFILLLTSFGYAKITLKALKYISLFVLLIVSFYIYLYSIDIRRNEPGISTFLYKMKIAPEEIFLPKVDLNDHASLWDHWRAYEAKMALDQMSGFQHLVGRGFGSQVDLLFVAPLDEKGMRYISHLHNGYILIYYKTGIIGLLFYLLFILHLYLHTFSKKEIYQTRPINHLISAIGIYLFFSTLIISGIYNTSSIYTLLLGALLAQYDRLKLIRI
;
A
#
# COMPACT_ATOMS: atom_id res chain seq x y z
N MET A 1 17.32 7.47 -32.24
CA MET A 1 17.70 6.79 -30.97
C MET A 1 17.62 5.28 -31.14
N ASN A 2 18.77 4.59 -31.07
CA ASN A 2 18.89 3.14 -31.19
C ASN A 2 17.99 2.38 -30.19
N LYS A 3 17.51 1.19 -30.59
CA LYS A 3 16.69 0.29 -29.75
C LYS A 3 17.31 0.02 -28.37
N LEU A 4 18.64 0.08 -28.24
CA LEU A 4 19.36 -0.12 -26.99
C LEU A 4 19.14 1.03 -25.97
N GLY A 5 19.07 2.28 -26.44
CA GLY A 5 18.91 3.46 -25.57
C GLY A 5 17.50 3.59 -25.00
N LYS A 6 16.47 3.06 -25.68
CA LYS A 6 15.09 3.11 -25.20
C LYS A 6 14.91 2.34 -23.89
N HIS A 7 15.41 1.10 -23.83
CA HIS A 7 15.31 0.24 -22.64
C HIS A 7 15.90 0.87 -21.37
N ILE A 8 16.96 1.67 -21.50
CA ILE A 8 17.58 2.36 -20.35
C ILE A 8 16.65 3.45 -19.82
N ILE A 9 16.01 4.21 -20.71
CA ILE A 9 15.07 5.28 -20.34
C ILE A 9 13.85 4.69 -19.62
N GLU A 10 13.29 3.58 -20.09
CA GLU A 10 12.14 2.97 -19.41
C GLU A 10 12.51 2.40 -18.04
N LYS A 11 13.70 1.80 -17.89
CA LYS A 11 14.21 1.36 -16.59
C LYS A 11 14.39 2.55 -15.64
N PHE A 12 14.99 3.64 -16.12
CA PHE A 12 15.18 4.86 -15.34
C PHE A 12 13.84 5.49 -14.93
N LEU A 13 12.89 5.62 -15.85
CA LEU A 13 11.55 6.14 -15.56
C LEU A 13 10.81 5.27 -14.54
N PHE A 14 10.94 3.95 -14.61
CA PHE A 14 10.34 3.06 -13.62
C PHE A 14 10.90 3.31 -12.21
N VAL A 15 12.24 3.42 -12.08
CA VAL A 15 12.89 3.74 -10.81
C VAL A 15 12.47 5.12 -10.32
N LEU A 16 12.43 6.12 -11.20
CA LEU A 16 11.98 7.46 -10.86
C LEU A 16 10.54 7.44 -10.31
N LEU A 17 9.60 6.80 -11.01
CA LEU A 17 8.20 6.66 -10.57
C LEU A 17 8.05 5.91 -9.25
N LEU A 18 8.98 5.02 -8.91
CA LEU A 18 8.98 4.31 -7.63
C LEU A 18 9.47 5.21 -6.48
N LEU A 19 10.44 6.08 -6.75
CA LEU A 19 11.02 6.99 -5.75
C LEU A 19 10.17 8.26 -5.53
N LEU A 20 9.46 8.74 -6.56
CA LEU A 20 8.68 9.98 -6.47
C LEU A 20 7.63 9.97 -5.34
N PRO A 21 6.79 8.92 -5.17
CA PRO A 21 5.83 8.87 -4.05
C PRO A 21 6.47 8.81 -2.65
N LEU A 22 7.75 8.47 -2.57
CA LEU A 22 8.47 8.33 -1.29
C LEU A 22 9.11 9.65 -0.84
N HIS A 23 9.46 10.54 -1.79
CA HIS A 23 10.28 11.72 -1.51
C HIS A 23 9.66 13.06 -1.93
N LEU A 24 8.65 13.06 -2.81
CA LEU A 24 7.98 14.31 -3.15
C LEU A 24 7.03 14.74 -2.04
N VAL A 25 7.32 15.91 -1.47
CA VAL A 25 6.49 16.56 -0.46
C VAL A 25 5.15 17.02 -1.05
N GLN A 26 5.11 17.36 -2.34
CA GLN A 26 3.91 17.87 -3.01
C GLN A 26 3.29 16.80 -3.91
N PHE A 27 2.15 16.27 -3.46
CA PHE A 27 1.37 15.24 -4.12
C PHE A 27 0.85 15.66 -5.51
N GLU A 28 0.55 16.95 -5.66
CA GLU A 28 -0.04 17.56 -6.85
C GLU A 28 0.94 17.54 -8.02
N ILE A 29 2.22 17.87 -7.77
CA ILE A 29 3.29 17.84 -8.78
C ILE A 29 3.50 16.40 -9.27
N ALA A 30 3.54 15.44 -8.34
CA ALA A 30 3.68 14.03 -8.69
C ALA A 30 2.52 13.57 -9.58
N SER A 31 1.28 13.96 -9.24
CA SER A 31 0.08 13.61 -9.99
C SER A 31 0.08 14.19 -11.41
N ALA A 32 0.48 15.46 -11.57
CA ALA A 32 0.62 16.09 -12.89
C ALA A 32 1.63 15.34 -13.77
N LEU A 33 2.78 14.95 -13.21
CA LEU A 33 3.78 14.15 -13.92
C LEU A 33 3.22 12.78 -14.34
N PHE A 34 2.45 12.10 -13.48
CA PHE A 34 1.83 10.82 -13.82
C PHE A 34 0.82 10.96 -14.97
N ILE A 35 0.05 12.05 -15.02
CA ILE A 35 -0.88 12.35 -16.12
C ILE A 35 -0.11 12.53 -17.42
N VAL A 36 0.90 13.41 -17.43
CA VAL A 36 1.71 13.69 -18.63
C VAL A 36 2.36 12.42 -19.16
N LEU A 37 3.00 11.63 -18.30
CA LEU A 37 3.60 10.37 -18.70
C LEU A 37 2.55 9.39 -19.23
N SER A 38 1.38 9.30 -18.60
CA SER A 38 0.31 8.40 -19.06
C SER A 38 -0.16 8.76 -20.47
N ILE A 39 -0.36 10.05 -20.76
CA ILE A 39 -0.73 10.54 -22.09
C ILE A 39 0.35 10.18 -23.13
N LEU A 40 1.63 10.37 -22.80
CA LEU A 40 2.74 10.02 -23.70
C LEU A 40 2.79 8.52 -24.01
N TYR A 41 2.49 7.66 -23.04
CA TYR A 41 2.47 6.21 -23.24
C TYR A 41 1.19 5.73 -23.96
N LEU A 42 0.04 6.38 -23.75
CA LEU A 42 -1.20 6.11 -24.49
C LEU A 42 -1.08 6.49 -25.97
N ASN A 43 -0.44 7.62 -26.28
CA ASN A 43 -0.23 8.06 -27.66
C ASN A 43 0.79 7.22 -28.44
N ASN A 44 1.49 6.30 -27.77
CA ASN A 44 2.46 5.42 -28.41
C ASN A 44 1.74 4.26 -29.11
N ARG A 45 1.61 4.31 -30.44
CA ARG A 45 0.91 3.30 -31.26
C ARG A 45 1.37 1.84 -31.06
N ASN A 46 2.55 1.62 -30.50
CA ASN A 46 3.07 0.28 -30.24
C ASN A 46 2.65 -0.30 -28.88
N GLN A 47 1.93 0.47 -28.05
CA GLN A 47 1.48 0.04 -26.74
C GLN A 47 0.19 -0.78 -26.87
N LYS A 48 0.30 -2.11 -26.79
CA LYS A 48 -0.87 -2.98 -26.70
C LYS A 48 -1.28 -3.14 -25.24
N ILE A 49 -2.54 -2.87 -24.94
CA ILE A 49 -3.14 -3.06 -23.62
C ILE A 49 -4.00 -4.31 -23.67
N SER A 50 -3.81 -5.23 -22.72
CA SER A 50 -4.59 -6.46 -22.68
C SER A 50 -6.01 -6.20 -22.18
N GLY A 51 -6.97 -7.01 -22.65
CA GLY A 51 -8.34 -6.98 -22.10
C GLY A 51 -8.37 -7.37 -20.61
N ASN A 52 -7.45 -8.21 -20.15
CA ASN A 52 -7.32 -8.56 -18.73
C ASN A 52 -6.97 -7.32 -17.91
N PHE A 53 -5.97 -6.55 -18.34
CA PHE A 53 -5.57 -5.33 -17.65
C PHE A 53 -6.71 -4.31 -17.58
N ILE A 54 -7.44 -4.10 -18.69
CA ILE A 54 -8.62 -3.22 -18.72
C ILE A 54 -9.67 -3.70 -17.72
N THR A 55 -9.95 -5.00 -17.69
CA THR A 55 -10.91 -5.60 -16.74
C THR A 55 -10.46 -5.41 -15.29
N THR A 56 -9.16 -5.53 -15.01
CA THR A 56 -8.61 -5.29 -13.67
C THR A 56 -8.75 -3.83 -13.24
N ILE A 57 -8.51 -2.85 -14.11
CA ILE A 57 -8.60 -1.42 -13.74
C ILE A 57 -10.03 -0.86 -13.78
N LEU A 58 -10.95 -1.54 -14.47
CA LEU A 58 -12.31 -1.05 -14.69
C LEU A 58 -13.05 -0.66 -13.40
N PRO A 59 -13.01 -1.43 -12.29
CA PRO A 59 -13.70 -1.02 -11.09
C PRO A 59 -13.12 0.27 -10.48
N LEU A 60 -11.82 0.53 -10.61
CA LEU A 60 -11.21 1.80 -10.18
C LEU A 60 -11.66 2.97 -11.06
N LEU A 61 -11.75 2.77 -12.38
CA LEU A 61 -12.33 3.75 -13.29
C LEU A 61 -13.78 4.05 -12.93
N LEU A 62 -14.57 3.03 -12.57
CA LEU A 62 -15.96 3.20 -12.16
C LEU A 62 -16.07 4.03 -10.87
N ILE A 63 -15.23 3.77 -9.86
CA ILE A 63 -15.15 4.62 -8.65
C ILE A 63 -14.83 6.07 -9.04
N PHE A 64 -13.82 6.27 -9.90
CA PHE A 64 -13.46 7.61 -10.36
C PHE A 64 -14.63 8.32 -11.06
N THR A 65 -15.32 7.63 -11.97
CA THR A 65 -16.48 8.19 -12.67
C THR A 65 -17.67 8.48 -11.75
N LEU A 66 -17.89 7.68 -10.72
CA LEU A 66 -18.95 7.95 -9.73
C LEU A 66 -18.63 9.22 -8.93
N GLY A 67 -17.39 9.33 -8.44
CA GLY A 67 -16.95 10.49 -7.66
C GLY A 67 -16.92 11.79 -8.46
N THR A 68 -16.71 11.74 -9.77
CA THR A 68 -16.86 12.91 -10.65
C THR A 68 -18.32 13.19 -11.01
N ALA A 69 -19.14 12.17 -11.25
CA ALA A 69 -20.55 12.36 -11.61
C ALA A 69 -21.36 13.04 -10.50
N THR A 70 -20.99 12.86 -9.24
CA THR A 70 -21.61 13.56 -8.11
C THR A 70 -21.45 15.09 -8.15
N LEU A 71 -20.50 15.63 -8.93
CA LEU A 71 -20.34 17.07 -9.14
C LEU A 71 -21.52 17.72 -9.88
N PHE A 72 -22.36 16.92 -10.56
CA PHE A 72 -23.61 17.43 -11.15
C PHE A 72 -24.68 17.74 -10.08
N PHE A 73 -24.54 17.19 -8.88
CA PHE A 73 -25.52 17.34 -7.79
C PHE A 73 -25.02 18.21 -6.64
N TYR A 74 -23.71 18.35 -6.48
CA TYR A 74 -23.10 19.10 -5.38
C TYR A 74 -22.05 20.08 -5.89
N SER A 75 -22.04 21.28 -5.32
CA SER A 75 -21.03 22.31 -5.60
C SER A 75 -20.00 22.35 -4.48
N TYR A 76 -18.72 22.24 -4.85
CA TYR A 76 -17.59 22.32 -3.92
C TYR A 76 -16.54 23.30 -4.46
N SER A 77 -15.55 23.65 -3.62
CA SER A 77 -14.42 24.47 -4.07
C SER A 77 -13.65 23.77 -5.19
N ASN A 78 -13.27 24.52 -6.22
CA ASN A 78 -12.47 24.03 -7.35
C ASN A 78 -11.17 23.37 -6.89
N TRP A 79 -10.55 23.90 -5.84
CA TRP A 79 -9.33 23.35 -5.27
C TRP A 79 -9.55 21.95 -4.69
N ASP A 80 -10.63 21.78 -3.92
CA ASP A 80 -10.95 20.51 -3.29
C ASP A 80 -11.33 19.44 -4.32
N ILE A 81 -12.04 19.85 -5.37
CA ILE A 81 -12.38 18.98 -6.52
C ILE A 81 -11.10 18.53 -7.22
N ALA A 82 -10.19 19.46 -7.55
CA ALA A 82 -8.94 19.13 -8.24
C ALA A 82 -8.06 18.19 -7.41
N ARG A 83 -7.95 18.42 -6.10
CA ARG A 83 -7.21 17.55 -5.18
C ARG A 83 -7.78 16.12 -5.18
N ASP A 84 -9.09 15.97 -5.04
CA ASP A 84 -9.73 14.65 -5.02
C ASP A 84 -9.62 13.93 -6.37
N ILE A 85 -9.76 14.65 -7.49
CA ILE A 85 -9.51 14.10 -8.83
C ILE A 85 -8.09 13.55 -8.92
N ALA A 86 -7.07 14.34 -8.54
CA ALA A 86 -5.69 13.89 -8.55
C ALA A 86 -5.48 12.66 -7.63
N TYR A 87 -6.07 12.69 -6.44
CA TYR A 87 -6.00 11.62 -5.44
C TYR A 87 -6.59 10.29 -5.94
N PHE A 88 -7.79 10.31 -6.50
CA PHE A 88 -8.47 9.11 -6.98
C PHE A 88 -7.96 8.64 -8.35
N LEU A 89 -7.41 9.54 -9.16
CA LEU A 89 -6.83 9.20 -10.47
C LEU A 89 -5.43 8.57 -10.34
N LYS A 90 -4.64 8.98 -9.33
CA LYS A 90 -3.28 8.45 -9.09
C LYS A 90 -3.17 6.93 -9.23
N PRO A 91 -3.98 6.09 -8.54
CA PRO A 91 -3.78 4.65 -8.61
C PRO A 91 -4.03 4.07 -10.01
N ILE A 92 -4.96 4.64 -10.78
CA ILE A 92 -5.23 4.26 -12.16
C ILE A 92 -3.99 4.57 -13.03
N LEU A 93 -3.42 5.77 -12.88
CA LEU A 93 -2.24 6.20 -13.64
C LEU A 93 -1.02 5.36 -13.29
N LEU A 94 -0.76 5.08 -12.01
CA LEU A 94 0.39 4.27 -11.60
C LEU A 94 0.27 2.80 -12.06
N LEU A 95 -0.94 2.22 -12.02
CA LEU A 95 -1.19 0.90 -12.61
C LEU A 95 -0.87 0.89 -14.10
N PHE A 96 -1.37 1.89 -14.83
CA PHE A 96 -1.13 2.03 -16.26
C PHE A 96 0.36 2.23 -16.59
N LEU A 97 1.05 3.13 -15.88
CA LEU A 97 2.47 3.40 -16.10
C LEU A 97 3.33 2.18 -15.78
N GLY A 98 3.07 1.49 -14.67
CA GLY A 98 3.75 0.25 -14.32
C GLY A 98 3.56 -0.82 -15.39
N TYR A 99 2.33 -0.98 -15.88
CA TYR A 99 2.02 -1.91 -16.96
C TYR A 99 2.73 -1.54 -18.28
N ALA A 100 2.70 -0.26 -18.65
CA ALA A 100 3.23 0.22 -19.92
C ALA A 100 4.76 0.19 -19.99
N LEU A 101 5.43 0.58 -18.91
CA LEU A 101 6.89 0.57 -18.81
C LEU A 101 7.45 -0.84 -18.88
N ILE A 102 6.86 -1.77 -18.11
CA ILE A 102 7.32 -3.16 -18.11
C ILE A 102 7.18 -3.76 -19.48
N HIS A 103 6.10 -3.49 -20.23
CA HIS A 103 5.94 -3.95 -21.62
C HIS A 103 7.09 -3.59 -22.56
N LYS A 104 7.90 -2.59 -22.25
CA LYS A 104 9.08 -2.20 -23.02
C LYS A 104 10.40 -2.74 -22.45
N ILE A 105 10.45 -3.12 -21.18
CA ILE A 105 11.65 -3.67 -20.54
C ILE A 105 11.76 -5.17 -20.82
N LYS A 106 12.82 -5.60 -21.50
CA LYS A 106 12.99 -7.01 -21.93
C LYS A 106 13.36 -7.98 -20.81
N ASP A 107 14.01 -7.47 -19.77
CA ASP A 107 14.52 -8.25 -18.67
C ASP A 107 13.38 -8.63 -17.70
N PRO A 108 13.01 -9.92 -17.57
CA PRO A 108 11.91 -10.36 -16.73
C PRO A 108 12.21 -10.23 -15.23
N ASN A 109 13.48 -10.18 -14.84
CA ASN A 109 13.91 -10.09 -13.45
C ASN A 109 14.08 -8.65 -12.97
N PHE A 110 14.04 -7.68 -13.89
CA PHE A 110 14.28 -6.27 -13.61
C PHE A 110 13.43 -5.75 -12.44
N ILE A 111 12.13 -6.08 -12.40
CA ILE A 111 11.22 -5.64 -11.33
C ILE A 111 11.75 -6.08 -9.96
N PHE A 112 12.10 -7.36 -9.82
CA PHE A 112 12.60 -7.91 -8.55
C PHE A 112 13.95 -7.31 -8.17
N GLN A 113 14.85 -7.18 -9.13
CA GLN A 113 16.19 -6.62 -8.93
C GLN A 113 16.13 -5.16 -8.49
N VAL A 114 15.30 -4.33 -9.11
CA VAL A 114 15.16 -2.91 -8.74
C VAL A 114 14.69 -2.74 -7.31
N PHE A 115 13.66 -3.49 -6.90
CA PHE A 115 13.17 -3.42 -5.53
C PHE A 115 14.23 -3.89 -4.54
N VAL A 116 14.96 -4.97 -4.84
CA VAL A 116 16.02 -5.47 -3.96
C VAL A 116 17.18 -4.49 -3.86
N TYR A 117 17.68 -3.94 -4.96
CA TYR A 117 18.81 -3.01 -4.91
C TYR A 117 18.46 -1.70 -4.21
N LEU A 118 17.26 -1.15 -4.46
CA LEU A 118 16.79 0.03 -3.73
C LEU A 118 16.53 -0.28 -2.26
N GLY A 119 15.95 -1.45 -1.95
CA GLY A 119 15.76 -1.89 -0.56
C GLY A 119 17.08 -2.02 0.18
N LEU A 120 18.10 -2.61 -0.43
CA LEU A 120 19.44 -2.70 0.18
C LEU A 120 20.06 -1.32 0.42
N ALA A 121 19.92 -0.39 -0.53
CA ALA A 121 20.39 0.98 -0.38
C ALA A 121 19.70 1.69 0.79
N PHE A 122 18.37 1.57 0.88
CA PHE A 122 17.61 2.14 1.99
C PHE A 122 17.93 1.48 3.34
N ALA A 123 18.14 0.16 3.38
CA ALA A 123 18.50 -0.54 4.60
C ALA A 123 19.86 -0.08 5.15
N ILE A 124 20.85 0.12 4.28
CA ILE A 124 22.15 0.69 4.66
C ILE A 124 21.96 2.10 5.22
N TRP A 125 21.19 2.93 4.53
CA TRP A 125 20.89 4.29 4.98
C TRP A 125 20.17 4.33 6.33
N HIS A 126 19.18 3.46 6.53
CA HIS A 126 18.40 3.38 7.76
C HIS A 126 19.26 2.92 8.95
N ILE A 127 20.06 1.86 8.77
CA ILE A 127 20.99 1.38 9.78
C ILE A 127 22.02 2.46 10.13
N TYR A 128 22.55 3.17 9.13
CA TYR A 128 23.45 4.30 9.35
C TYR A 128 22.80 5.36 10.24
N ASN A 129 21.59 5.83 9.90
CA ASN A 129 20.88 6.84 10.68
C ASN A 129 20.61 6.41 12.14
N ILE A 130 20.31 5.13 12.36
CA ILE A 130 20.12 4.59 13.71
C ILE A 130 21.42 4.59 14.50
N ILE A 131 22.52 4.10 13.91
CA ILE A 131 23.81 3.99 14.59
C ILE A 131 24.38 5.38 14.92
N THR A 132 24.15 6.37 14.06
CA THR A 132 24.59 7.75 14.29
C THR A 132 23.62 8.58 15.15
N PHE A 133 22.52 8.00 15.63
CA PHE A 133 21.54 8.73 16.41
C PHE A 133 22.08 9.04 17.82
N PRO A 134 22.23 10.34 18.22
CA PRO A 134 22.96 10.72 19.43
C PRO A 134 22.42 10.15 20.76
N GLU A 135 21.12 9.86 20.84
CA GLU A 135 20.45 9.41 22.07
C GLU A 135 19.92 7.97 21.99
N LEU A 136 20.52 7.13 21.13
CA LEU A 136 20.01 5.79 20.79
C LEU A 136 19.63 4.93 22.01
N PHE A 137 20.41 4.99 23.08
CA PHE A 137 20.20 4.19 24.29
C PHE A 137 19.38 4.88 25.38
N ASN A 138 19.16 6.18 25.27
CA ASN A 138 18.59 7.00 26.34
C ASN A 138 17.18 7.53 26.03
N THR A 139 16.65 7.26 24.84
CA THR A 139 15.35 7.78 24.40
C THR A 139 14.32 6.68 24.14
N SER A 140 13.07 7.08 23.91
CA SER A 140 12.00 6.14 23.55
C SER A 140 12.11 5.67 22.10
N ILE A 141 11.64 4.46 21.83
CA ILE A 141 11.56 3.91 20.46
C ILE A 141 10.77 4.84 19.52
N ASN A 142 9.76 5.57 20.02
CA ASN A 142 9.00 6.51 19.20
C ASN A 142 9.87 7.68 18.70
N ILE A 143 10.75 8.22 19.53
CA ILE A 143 11.62 9.34 19.16
C ILE A 143 12.65 8.90 18.12
N ILE A 144 13.26 7.72 18.33
CA ILE A 144 14.19 7.13 17.36
C ILE A 144 13.49 7.01 16.01
N ARG A 145 12.33 6.35 15.96
CA ARG A 145 11.59 6.14 14.71
C ARG A 145 11.16 7.43 14.02
N ASN A 146 10.73 8.43 14.78
CA ASN A 146 10.37 9.73 14.20
C ASN A 146 11.58 10.42 13.55
N SER A 147 12.79 10.14 14.03
CA SER A 147 14.03 10.75 13.53
C SER A 147 14.70 9.92 12.42
N THR A 148 14.63 8.58 12.51
CA THR A 148 15.38 7.67 11.62
C THR A 148 14.52 7.00 10.55
N GLY A 149 13.19 7.01 10.73
CA GLY A 149 12.22 6.45 9.77
C GLY A 149 11.17 5.55 10.44
N LEU A 150 9.91 5.72 10.03
CA LEU A 150 8.77 4.98 10.60
C LEU A 150 8.58 3.59 9.97
N SER A 151 8.86 3.48 8.67
CA SER A 151 8.68 2.29 7.84
C SER A 151 9.25 2.49 6.44
N ASN A 152 9.64 1.40 5.77
CA ASN A 152 9.99 1.43 4.34
C ASN A 152 9.41 0.23 3.57
N HIS A 153 8.43 0.50 2.71
CA HIS A 153 7.76 -0.54 1.93
C HIS A 153 8.61 -1.09 0.78
N VAL A 154 9.65 -0.37 0.33
CA VAL A 154 10.61 -0.88 -0.66
C VAL A 154 11.47 -1.97 -0.04
N GLU A 155 12.00 -1.73 1.16
CA GLU A 155 12.74 -2.73 1.96
C GLU A 155 11.88 -3.96 2.27
N LEU A 156 10.62 -3.73 2.61
CA LEU A 156 9.65 -4.79 2.85
C LEU A 156 9.50 -5.69 1.62
N LEU A 157 9.26 -5.10 0.45
CA LEU A 157 9.12 -5.84 -0.80
C LEU A 157 10.44 -6.50 -1.24
N ALA A 158 11.58 -5.86 -0.99
CA ALA A 158 12.90 -6.44 -1.22
C ALA A 158 13.10 -7.73 -0.40
N LEU A 159 12.77 -7.69 0.90
CA LEU A 159 12.82 -8.85 1.78
C LEU A 159 11.92 -9.98 1.27
N VAL A 160 10.68 -9.65 0.90
CA VAL A 160 9.72 -10.61 0.31
C VAL A 160 10.26 -11.22 -0.98
N PHE A 161 10.82 -10.41 -1.89
CA PHE A 161 11.36 -10.89 -3.17
C PHE A 161 12.60 -11.76 -3.01
N LEU A 162 13.49 -11.46 -2.06
CA LEU A 162 14.62 -12.34 -1.76
C LEU A 162 14.16 -13.69 -1.21
N ILE A 163 13.21 -13.71 -0.29
CA ILE A 163 12.64 -14.96 0.25
C ILE A 163 11.94 -15.77 -0.85
N ILE A 164 11.20 -15.10 -1.74
CA ILE A 164 10.52 -15.73 -2.88
C ILE A 164 11.54 -16.29 -3.89
N SER A 165 12.64 -15.59 -4.16
CA SER A 165 13.68 -16.07 -5.10
C SER A 165 14.36 -17.35 -4.63
N LEU A 166 14.42 -17.62 -3.32
CA LEU A 166 14.88 -18.92 -2.79
C LEU A 166 13.93 -20.08 -3.14
N LYS A 167 12.62 -19.81 -3.28
CA LYS A 167 11.61 -20.82 -3.61
C LYS A 167 11.40 -21.00 -5.12
N TYR A 168 11.47 -19.92 -5.89
CA TYR A 168 11.20 -19.92 -7.33
C TYR A 168 12.46 -19.56 -8.12
N PRO A 169 13.17 -20.56 -8.69
CA PRO A 169 14.44 -20.35 -9.40
C PRO A 169 14.35 -19.45 -10.64
N ASP A 170 13.16 -19.28 -11.21
CA ASP A 170 12.92 -18.38 -12.35
C ASP A 170 13.09 -16.90 -11.97
N ILE A 171 12.96 -16.56 -10.68
CA ILE A 171 13.20 -15.22 -10.15
C ILE A 171 14.68 -15.14 -9.74
N GLN A 172 15.53 -14.69 -10.66
CA GLN A 172 16.97 -14.59 -10.44
C GLN A 172 17.37 -13.15 -10.10
N ILE A 173 17.60 -12.91 -8.80
CA ILE A 173 18.00 -11.59 -8.28
C ILE A 173 19.53 -11.50 -8.19
N PHE A 174 20.15 -12.52 -7.60
CA PHE A 174 21.61 -12.67 -7.52
C PHE A 174 22.02 -14.01 -8.11
N LYS A 175 23.23 -14.08 -8.66
CA LYS A 175 23.80 -15.35 -9.18
C LYS A 175 24.12 -16.33 -8.04
N GLU A 176 24.67 -15.83 -6.94
CA GLU A 176 25.09 -16.64 -5.80
C GLU A 176 24.03 -16.65 -4.70
N LYS A 177 23.67 -17.84 -4.20
CA LYS A 177 22.76 -17.99 -3.05
C LYS A 177 23.32 -17.35 -1.77
N ARG A 178 24.65 -17.34 -1.61
CA ARG A 178 25.31 -16.71 -0.46
C ARG A 178 25.02 -15.20 -0.41
N THR A 179 25.02 -14.52 -1.55
CA THR A 179 24.65 -13.10 -1.63
C THR A 179 23.20 -12.86 -1.23
N ILE A 180 22.28 -13.78 -1.57
CA ILE A 180 20.89 -13.71 -1.11
C ILE A 180 20.83 -13.74 0.43
N TYR A 181 21.57 -14.65 1.08
CA TYR A 181 21.58 -14.72 2.55
C TYR A 181 22.17 -13.48 3.22
N TYR A 182 23.25 -12.92 2.67
CA TYR A 182 23.80 -11.65 3.19
C TYR A 182 22.83 -10.49 3.03
N ALA A 183 22.18 -10.39 1.86
CA ALA A 183 21.15 -9.38 1.61
C ALA A 183 19.94 -9.54 2.55
N LEU A 184 19.51 -10.78 2.81
CA LEU A 184 18.45 -11.09 3.79
C LEU A 184 18.84 -10.70 5.21
N GLY A 185 20.09 -10.93 5.62
CA GLY A 185 20.60 -10.53 6.94
C GLY A 185 20.55 -9.02 7.11
N LEU A 186 21.08 -8.27 6.15
CA LEU A 186 21.08 -6.80 6.17
C LEU A 186 19.66 -6.22 6.20
N LEU A 187 18.79 -6.68 5.29
CA LEU A 187 17.38 -6.25 5.25
C LEU A 187 16.63 -6.66 6.51
N GLY A 188 16.88 -7.85 7.04
CA GLY A 188 16.26 -8.34 8.26
C GLY A 188 16.60 -7.48 9.47
N ILE A 189 17.87 -7.07 9.61
CA ILE A 189 18.30 -6.15 10.67
C ILE A 189 17.59 -4.81 10.53
N SER A 190 17.64 -4.18 9.36
CA SER A 190 16.96 -2.89 9.12
C SER A 190 15.45 -2.98 9.38
N PHE A 191 14.82 -4.06 8.89
CA PHE A 191 13.39 -4.32 9.03
C PHE A 191 12.96 -4.42 10.50
N ILE A 192 13.71 -5.13 11.34
CA ILE A 192 13.44 -5.25 12.78
C ILE A 192 13.54 -3.87 13.45
N LEU A 193 14.54 -3.07 13.08
CA LEU A 193 14.81 -1.76 13.67
C LEU A 193 13.77 -0.69 13.33
N TYR A 194 12.88 -0.92 12.34
CA TYR A 194 11.73 -0.03 12.13
C TYR A 194 10.68 -0.12 13.25
N PHE A 195 10.65 -1.21 14.02
CA PHE A 195 9.62 -1.48 15.05
C PHE A 195 8.17 -1.24 14.55
N SER A 196 7.91 -1.55 13.27
CA SER A 196 6.63 -1.24 12.62
C SER A 196 5.69 -2.44 12.59
N ARG A 197 4.64 -2.38 13.42
CA ARG A 197 3.59 -3.42 13.55
C ARG A 197 2.96 -3.77 12.19
N THR A 198 2.65 -2.74 11.39
CA THR A 198 2.00 -2.90 10.09
C THR A 198 2.92 -3.54 9.05
N MET A 199 4.24 -3.30 9.13
CA MET A 199 5.22 -3.95 8.25
C MET A 199 5.33 -5.45 8.52
N TRP A 200 5.34 -5.88 9.79
CA TRP A 200 5.34 -7.30 10.15
C TRP A 200 4.13 -8.03 9.58
N ILE A 201 2.93 -7.47 9.76
CA ILE A 201 1.69 -8.04 9.22
C ILE A 201 1.75 -8.08 7.68
N ALA A 202 2.26 -7.02 7.05
CA ALA A 202 2.39 -6.96 5.60
C ALA A 202 3.35 -8.03 5.03
N VAL A 203 4.54 -8.22 5.62
CA VAL A 203 5.46 -9.31 5.23
C VAL A 203 4.79 -10.67 5.37
N PHE A 204 4.10 -10.89 6.49
CA PHE A 204 3.41 -12.14 6.75
C PHE A 204 2.34 -12.44 5.69
N ILE A 205 1.44 -11.48 5.40
CA ILE A 205 0.39 -11.60 4.38
C ILE A 205 1.01 -11.85 3.00
N LEU A 206 2.03 -11.06 2.64
CA LEU A 206 2.67 -11.14 1.33
C LEU A 206 3.37 -12.49 1.13
N LEU A 207 4.13 -12.98 2.12
CA LEU A 207 4.83 -14.27 2.03
C LEU A 207 3.86 -15.45 2.00
N LEU A 208 2.86 -15.48 2.90
CA LEU A 208 1.87 -16.57 2.93
C LEU A 208 1.16 -16.69 1.58
N THR A 209 0.72 -15.56 1.04
CA THR A 209 -0.02 -15.54 -0.23
C THR A 209 0.89 -15.86 -1.41
N SER A 210 2.10 -15.32 -1.45
CA SER A 210 3.10 -15.60 -2.50
C SER A 210 3.51 -17.07 -2.53
N PHE A 211 3.44 -17.76 -1.39
CA PHE A 211 3.67 -19.19 -1.29
C PHE A 211 2.47 -20.06 -1.67
N GLY A 212 1.31 -19.44 -1.93
CA GLY A 212 0.08 -20.11 -2.35
C GLY A 212 -0.82 -20.55 -1.20
N TYR A 213 -0.54 -20.14 0.04
CA TYR A 213 -1.34 -20.51 1.21
C TYR A 213 -2.63 -19.71 1.36
N ALA A 214 -2.87 -18.72 0.50
CA ALA A 214 -4.13 -17.99 0.45
C ALA A 214 -5.28 -18.79 -0.20
N LYS A 215 -4.98 -19.91 -0.87
CA LYS A 215 -6.00 -20.87 -1.31
C LYS A 215 -6.57 -21.53 -0.06
N ILE A 216 -7.85 -21.28 0.22
CA ILE A 216 -8.56 -21.90 1.36
C ILE A 216 -8.63 -23.40 1.11
N THR A 217 -7.69 -24.13 1.73
CA THR A 217 -7.57 -25.58 1.75
C THR A 217 -7.61 -26.03 3.20
N LEU A 218 -7.92 -27.31 3.48
CA LEU A 218 -7.88 -27.83 4.86
C LEU A 218 -6.53 -27.56 5.54
N LYS A 219 -5.42 -27.66 4.80
CA LYS A 219 -4.08 -27.33 5.29
C LYS A 219 -3.93 -25.83 5.59
N ALA A 220 -4.43 -24.96 4.72
CA ALA A 220 -4.43 -23.51 4.97
C ALA A 220 -5.30 -23.15 6.19
N LEU A 221 -6.50 -23.73 6.31
CA LEU A 221 -7.37 -23.55 7.47
C LEU A 221 -6.68 -23.96 8.77
N LYS A 222 -5.96 -25.10 8.80
CA LYS A 222 -5.16 -25.51 9.97
C LYS A 222 -4.14 -24.44 10.37
N TYR A 223 -3.40 -23.86 9.41
CA TYR A 223 -2.40 -22.82 9.72
C TYR A 223 -3.04 -21.49 10.10
N ILE A 224 -4.15 -21.10 9.47
CA ILE A 224 -4.92 -19.92 9.84
C ILE A 224 -5.44 -20.07 11.27
N SER A 225 -6.02 -21.21 11.63
CA SER A 225 -6.49 -21.47 12.99
C SER A 225 -5.36 -21.43 14.02
N LEU A 226 -4.19 -22.00 13.71
CA LEU A 226 -3.02 -21.90 14.58
C LEU A 226 -2.54 -20.45 14.75
N PHE A 227 -2.54 -19.67 13.67
CA PHE A 227 -2.16 -18.26 13.70
C PHE A 227 -3.16 -17.42 14.52
N VAL A 228 -4.46 -17.65 14.34
CA VAL A 228 -5.51 -17.00 15.14
C VAL A 228 -5.35 -17.36 16.61
N LEU A 229 -5.08 -18.62 16.94
CA LEU A 229 -4.80 -19.04 18.32
C LEU A 229 -3.59 -18.29 18.90
N LEU A 230 -2.50 -18.17 18.15
CA LEU A 230 -1.32 -17.41 18.57
C LEU A 230 -1.63 -15.93 18.81
N ILE A 231 -2.41 -15.30 17.94
CA ILE A 231 -2.87 -13.92 18.12
C ILE A 231 -3.70 -13.80 19.39
N VAL A 232 -4.69 -14.67 19.58
CA VAL A 232 -5.57 -14.64 20.75
C VAL A 232 -4.76 -14.81 22.03
N SER A 233 -3.87 -15.81 22.09
CA SER A 233 -2.98 -16.02 23.23
C SER A 233 -2.07 -14.81 23.49
N PHE A 234 -1.57 -14.17 22.44
CA PHE A 234 -0.76 -12.96 22.57
C PHE A 234 -1.56 -11.78 23.12
N TYR A 235 -2.81 -11.58 22.69
CA TYR A 235 -3.68 -10.55 23.26
C TYR A 235 -4.06 -10.85 24.70
N ILE A 236 -4.36 -12.11 25.05
CA ILE A 236 -4.57 -12.51 26.45
C ILE A 236 -3.35 -12.13 27.30
N TYR A 237 -2.15 -12.42 26.81
CA TYR A 237 -0.91 -11.99 27.48
C TYR A 237 -0.82 -10.47 27.63
N LEU A 238 -1.04 -9.69 26.55
CA LEU A 238 -0.98 -8.22 26.60
C LEU A 238 -1.99 -7.58 27.57
N TYR A 239 -3.17 -8.18 27.73
CA TYR A 239 -4.17 -7.71 28.69
C TYR A 239 -3.90 -8.18 30.12
N SER A 240 -3.09 -9.24 30.31
CA SER A 240 -2.70 -9.71 31.64
C SER A 240 -1.60 -8.87 32.31
N ILE A 241 -0.88 -8.04 31.54
CA ILE A 241 0.20 -7.17 32.03
C ILE A 241 -0.23 -5.69 32.05
N ASP A 242 0.25 -4.95 33.06
CA ASP A 242 0.14 -3.49 33.11
C ASP A 242 1.19 -2.91 32.15
N ILE A 243 0.73 -2.27 31.07
CA ILE A 243 1.61 -1.61 30.09
C ILE A 243 1.10 -0.18 29.95
N ARG A 244 1.97 0.80 30.19
CA ARG A 244 1.62 2.22 30.09
C ARG A 244 2.18 2.85 28.82
N ARG A 245 1.50 3.92 28.37
CA ARG A 245 1.77 4.65 27.12
C ARG A 245 3.19 5.21 27.01
N ASN A 246 3.76 5.66 28.14
CA ASN A 246 5.01 6.43 28.18
C ASN A 246 6.18 5.66 28.80
N GLU A 247 6.09 4.34 28.91
CA GLU A 247 7.21 3.54 29.43
C GLU A 247 8.36 3.44 28.42
N PRO A 248 9.63 3.52 28.87
CA PRO A 248 10.79 3.42 28.00
C PRO A 248 10.98 2.00 27.44
N GLY A 249 11.60 1.91 26.27
CA GLY A 249 11.96 0.63 25.64
C GLY A 249 10.78 -0.06 24.94
N ILE A 250 10.74 -1.40 25.01
CA ILE A 250 9.82 -2.25 24.24
C ILE A 250 8.36 -2.17 24.72
N SER A 251 8.13 -1.72 25.96
CA SER A 251 6.80 -1.52 26.53
C SER A 251 5.96 -0.55 25.69
N THR A 252 6.54 0.52 25.17
CA THR A 252 5.87 1.43 24.21
C THR A 252 5.37 0.68 22.96
N PHE A 253 6.15 -0.27 22.44
CA PHE A 253 5.75 -1.08 21.29
C PHE A 253 4.61 -2.05 21.66
N LEU A 254 4.70 -2.71 22.82
CA LEU A 254 3.67 -3.61 23.32
C LEU A 254 2.36 -2.87 23.65
N TYR A 255 2.44 -1.66 24.21
CA TYR A 255 1.31 -0.78 24.45
C TYR A 255 0.58 -0.49 23.15
N LYS A 256 1.32 -0.08 22.12
CA LYS A 256 0.76 0.12 20.79
C LYS A 256 0.09 -1.16 20.30
N MET A 257 0.75 -2.31 20.35
CA MET A 257 0.12 -3.60 19.96
C MET A 257 -1.20 -3.86 20.70
N LYS A 258 -1.28 -3.56 22.00
CA LYS A 258 -2.49 -3.73 22.83
C LYS A 258 -3.65 -2.86 22.34
N ILE A 259 -3.41 -1.58 22.06
CA ILE A 259 -4.47 -0.64 21.65
C ILE A 259 -4.84 -0.69 20.16
N ALA A 260 -4.13 -1.48 19.34
CA ALA A 260 -4.29 -1.50 17.88
C ALA A 260 -5.73 -1.75 17.38
N PRO A 261 -6.52 -2.67 17.97
CA PRO A 261 -7.92 -2.84 17.56
C PRO A 261 -8.77 -1.62 17.92
N GLU A 262 -8.58 -1.08 19.13
CA GLU A 262 -9.35 0.07 19.60
C GLU A 262 -9.02 1.34 18.79
N GLU A 263 -7.77 1.49 18.33
CA GLU A 263 -7.30 2.57 17.43
C GLU A 263 -8.11 2.64 16.13
N ILE A 264 -8.61 1.50 15.65
CA ILE A 264 -9.35 1.38 14.37
C ILE A 264 -10.87 1.41 14.58
N PHE A 265 -11.37 0.76 15.63
CA PHE A 265 -12.80 0.47 15.77
C PHE A 265 -13.52 1.28 16.86
N LEU A 266 -12.81 1.82 17.86
CA LEU A 266 -13.43 2.48 19.00
C LEU A 266 -13.08 3.96 19.02
N PRO A 267 -13.99 4.85 18.62
CA PRO A 267 -13.79 6.29 18.75
C PRO A 267 -13.97 6.67 20.22
N LYS A 268 -12.87 6.85 20.97
CA LYS A 268 -12.92 7.52 22.28
C LYS A 268 -12.79 9.01 22.06
N VAL A 269 -13.82 9.76 22.43
CA VAL A 269 -13.87 11.21 22.24
C VAL A 269 -14.23 11.85 23.58
N ASP A 270 -13.27 12.59 24.13
CA ASP A 270 -13.54 13.63 25.10
C ASP A 270 -13.15 14.96 24.44
N LEU A 271 -14.13 15.83 24.19
CA LEU A 271 -13.90 17.13 23.56
C LEU A 271 -13.19 18.12 24.50
N ASN A 272 -13.11 17.80 25.80
CA ASN A 272 -12.41 18.60 26.78
C ASN A 272 -10.96 18.11 27.00
N ASP A 273 -10.67 16.84 26.68
CA ASP A 273 -9.33 16.24 26.70
C ASP A 273 -9.06 15.36 25.47
N HIS A 274 -8.41 15.98 24.49
CA HIS A 274 -8.05 15.35 23.22
C HIS A 274 -6.84 14.38 23.34
N ALA A 275 -6.21 14.23 24.51
CA ALA A 275 -5.03 13.38 24.66
C ALA A 275 -5.31 11.91 24.33
N SER A 276 -6.50 11.43 24.67
CA SER A 276 -7.00 10.08 24.37
C SER A 276 -7.41 9.92 22.91
N LEU A 277 -7.88 11.00 22.28
CA LEU A 277 -8.32 11.00 20.88
C LEU A 277 -7.20 10.58 19.92
N TRP A 278 -5.95 10.97 20.19
CA TRP A 278 -4.81 10.66 19.32
C TRP A 278 -4.56 9.16 19.15
N ASP A 279 -4.84 8.36 20.18
CA ASP A 279 -4.69 6.91 20.12
C ASP A 279 -5.87 6.26 19.36
N HIS A 280 -6.97 6.98 19.15
CA HIS A 280 -8.20 6.54 18.48
C HIS A 280 -8.53 7.38 17.24
N TRP A 281 -7.55 8.11 16.69
CA TRP A 281 -7.73 9.09 15.63
C TRP A 281 -8.43 8.52 14.39
N ARG A 282 -8.06 7.30 13.98
CA ARG A 282 -8.64 6.65 12.78
C ARG A 282 -10.11 6.30 12.98
N ALA A 283 -10.47 5.79 14.15
CA ALA A 283 -11.86 5.49 14.48
C ALA A 283 -12.71 6.76 14.53
N TYR A 284 -12.14 7.87 15.03
CA TYR A 284 -12.80 9.16 15.06
C TYR A 284 -13.06 9.74 13.66
N GLU A 285 -12.03 9.78 12.80
CA GLU A 285 -12.17 10.18 11.39
C GLU A 285 -13.28 9.40 10.68
N ALA A 286 -13.29 8.08 10.89
CA ALA A 286 -14.30 7.20 10.32
C ALA A 286 -15.71 7.54 10.83
N LYS A 287 -15.87 7.76 12.14
CA LYS A 287 -17.15 8.17 12.74
C LYS A 287 -17.65 9.49 12.17
N MET A 288 -16.79 10.51 12.09
CA MET A 288 -17.17 11.82 11.55
C MET A 288 -17.63 11.72 10.09
N ALA A 289 -16.93 10.94 9.27
CA ALA A 289 -17.34 10.70 7.89
C ALA A 289 -18.70 10.00 7.80
N LEU A 290 -18.97 8.99 8.64
CA LEU A 290 -20.23 8.25 8.65
C LEU A 290 -21.41 9.10 9.12
N ASP A 291 -21.23 9.87 10.20
CA ASP A 291 -22.28 10.72 10.78
C ASP A 291 -22.71 11.85 9.83
N GLN A 292 -21.84 12.24 8.89
CA GLN A 292 -22.10 13.28 7.89
C GLN A 292 -22.76 12.75 6.61
N MET A 293 -23.06 11.46 6.52
CA MET A 293 -23.76 10.87 5.37
C MET A 293 -25.27 10.91 5.59
N SER A 294 -26.05 11.28 4.58
CA SER A 294 -27.51 11.33 4.67
C SER A 294 -28.23 10.97 3.37
N GLY A 295 -29.38 10.33 3.49
CA GLY A 295 -30.29 10.04 2.37
C GLY A 295 -29.58 9.32 1.20
N PHE A 296 -29.68 9.91 0.00
CA PHE A 296 -29.10 9.33 -1.22
C PHE A 296 -27.57 9.27 -1.22
N GLN A 297 -26.89 10.02 -0.34
CA GLN A 297 -25.43 10.01 -0.22
C GLN A 297 -24.91 8.63 0.19
N HIS A 298 -25.68 7.83 0.93
CA HIS A 298 -25.29 6.45 1.25
C HIS A 298 -25.08 5.58 0.00
N LEU A 299 -25.79 5.88 -1.08
CA LEU A 299 -25.71 5.11 -2.34
C LEU A 299 -24.55 5.57 -3.22
N VAL A 300 -24.46 6.88 -3.49
CA VAL A 300 -23.54 7.45 -4.49
C VAL A 300 -22.40 8.28 -3.89
N GLY A 301 -22.40 8.50 -2.58
CA GLY A 301 -21.41 9.31 -1.88
C GLY A 301 -21.73 10.80 -1.91
N ARG A 302 -20.85 11.58 -1.29
CA ARG A 302 -20.87 13.05 -1.33
C ARG A 302 -20.05 13.62 -2.49
N GLY A 303 -19.24 12.80 -3.15
CA GLY A 303 -18.49 13.19 -4.33
C GLY A 303 -17.12 13.80 -4.10
N PHE A 304 -16.40 14.02 -5.19
CA PHE A 304 -15.12 14.73 -5.18
C PHE A 304 -15.31 16.19 -4.82
N GLY A 305 -14.41 16.74 -4.02
CA GLY A 305 -14.49 18.07 -3.43
C GLY A 305 -15.16 18.12 -2.05
N SER A 306 -15.87 17.07 -1.65
CA SER A 306 -16.44 16.98 -0.30
C SER A 306 -15.34 16.92 0.78
N GLN A 307 -15.57 17.48 1.96
CA GLN A 307 -14.65 17.36 3.09
C GLN A 307 -15.40 16.80 4.31
N VAL A 308 -14.69 16.11 5.18
CA VAL A 308 -15.20 15.65 6.48
C VAL A 308 -14.91 16.74 7.49
N ASP A 309 -15.95 17.25 8.15
CA ASP A 309 -15.81 18.18 9.27
C ASP A 309 -15.42 17.42 10.54
N LEU A 310 -14.27 17.74 11.11
CA LEU A 310 -13.80 17.17 12.37
C LEU A 310 -14.45 17.83 13.60
N LEU A 311 -15.32 18.84 13.43
CA LEU A 311 -15.99 19.58 14.51
C LEU A 311 -15.06 20.39 15.44
N PHE A 312 -13.75 20.20 15.35
CA PHE A 312 -12.72 21.01 16.02
C PHE A 312 -11.50 21.19 15.12
N VAL A 313 -10.63 22.12 15.47
CA VAL A 313 -9.36 22.35 14.75
C VAL A 313 -8.32 21.38 15.31
N ALA A 314 -8.04 20.30 14.59
CA ALA A 314 -7.04 19.31 14.98
C ALA A 314 -5.63 19.81 14.62
N PRO A 315 -4.63 19.75 15.53
CA PRO A 315 -3.25 20.18 15.27
C PRO A 315 -2.50 19.17 14.39
N LEU A 316 -2.97 19.00 13.16
CA LEU A 316 -2.40 18.10 12.15
C LEU A 316 -1.34 18.79 11.28
N ASP A 317 -1.36 20.12 11.23
CA ASP A 317 -0.37 20.98 10.59
C ASP A 317 -0.13 22.23 11.46
N GLU A 318 0.75 23.14 11.01
CA GLU A 318 1.11 24.37 11.75
C GLU A 318 -0.09 25.28 12.05
N LYS A 319 -1.17 25.20 11.26
CA LYS A 319 -2.37 26.04 11.40
C LYS A 319 -3.56 25.30 12.02
N GLY A 320 -3.44 23.99 12.18
CA GLY A 320 -4.53 23.08 12.46
C GLY A 320 -5.51 22.93 11.29
N MET A 321 -6.18 21.77 11.24
CA MET A 321 -7.18 21.45 10.22
C MET A 321 -8.50 21.04 10.87
N ARG A 322 -9.59 21.68 10.44
CA ARG A 322 -10.97 21.26 10.79
C ARG A 322 -11.60 20.39 9.71
N TYR A 323 -11.36 20.72 8.44
CA TYR A 323 -11.93 19.99 7.30
C TYR A 323 -10.84 19.14 6.66
N ILE A 324 -11.05 17.83 6.62
CA ILE A 324 -10.11 16.89 6.01
C ILE A 324 -10.72 16.20 4.80
N SER A 325 -9.89 15.87 3.82
CA SER A 325 -10.35 15.27 2.55
C SER A 325 -9.86 13.85 2.34
N HIS A 326 -8.90 13.44 3.16
CA HIS A 326 -8.34 12.10 3.20
C HIS A 326 -8.60 11.52 4.58
N LEU A 327 -8.88 10.22 4.63
CA LEU A 327 -9.08 9.46 5.87
C LEU A 327 -8.10 8.31 5.88
N HIS A 328 -7.62 7.92 7.05
CA HIS A 328 -6.75 6.76 7.19
C HIS A 328 -7.46 5.44 6.84
N ASN A 329 -8.77 5.36 7.07
CA ASN A 329 -9.57 4.22 6.65
C ASN A 329 -10.07 4.42 5.22
N GLY A 330 -9.45 3.72 4.27
CA GLY A 330 -9.77 3.79 2.85
C GLY A 330 -11.15 3.28 2.49
N TYR A 331 -11.72 2.35 3.26
CA TYR A 331 -13.09 1.87 3.01
C TYR A 331 -14.09 2.98 3.29
N ILE A 332 -13.90 3.69 4.41
CA ILE A 332 -14.73 4.82 4.77
C ILE A 332 -14.49 6.00 3.82
N LEU A 333 -13.25 6.21 3.37
CA LEU A 333 -12.94 7.22 2.35
C LEU A 333 -13.70 6.97 1.05
N ILE A 334 -13.63 5.75 0.51
CA ILE A 334 -14.34 5.39 -0.74
C ILE A 334 -15.84 5.50 -0.53
N TYR A 335 -16.36 5.02 0.60
CA TYR A 335 -17.78 5.13 0.93
C TYR A 335 -18.25 6.60 1.06
N TYR A 336 -17.48 7.44 1.73
CA TYR A 336 -17.81 8.86 1.89
C TYR A 336 -17.84 9.58 0.52
N LYS A 337 -16.89 9.27 -0.35
CA LYS A 337 -16.75 9.91 -1.66
C LYS A 337 -17.71 9.36 -2.71
N THR A 338 -17.96 8.06 -2.71
CA THR A 338 -18.63 7.35 -3.83
C THR A 338 -19.74 6.39 -3.39
N GLY A 339 -20.07 6.36 -2.09
CA GLY A 339 -21.16 5.58 -1.52
C GLY A 339 -20.90 4.08 -1.51
N ILE A 340 -21.93 3.30 -1.18
CA ILE A 340 -21.85 1.84 -1.15
C ILE A 340 -21.53 1.26 -2.54
N ILE A 341 -21.97 1.92 -3.63
CA ILE A 341 -21.71 1.45 -5.00
C ILE A 341 -20.20 1.50 -5.30
N GLY A 342 -19.54 2.61 -5.00
CA GLY A 342 -18.09 2.70 -5.18
C GLY A 342 -17.31 1.75 -4.27
N LEU A 343 -17.78 1.54 -3.04
CA LEU A 343 -17.20 0.54 -2.14
C LEU A 343 -17.30 -0.89 -2.72
N LEU A 344 -18.44 -1.25 -3.31
CA LEU A 344 -18.61 -2.54 -3.99
C LEU A 344 -17.66 -2.68 -5.18
N PHE A 345 -17.48 -1.63 -6.00
CA PHE A 345 -16.48 -1.66 -7.08
C PHE A 345 -15.06 -1.85 -6.53
N TYR A 346 -14.73 -1.24 -5.40
CA TYR A 346 -13.43 -1.46 -4.78
C TYR A 346 -13.24 -2.91 -4.31
N LEU A 347 -14.27 -3.50 -3.68
CA LEU A 347 -14.24 -4.91 -3.29
C LEU A 347 -14.14 -5.85 -4.49
N LEU A 348 -14.79 -5.51 -5.61
CA LEU A 348 -14.66 -6.25 -6.88
C LEU A 348 -13.24 -6.16 -7.44
N PHE A 349 -12.59 -4.99 -7.37
CA PHE A 349 -11.18 -4.84 -7.74
C PHE A 349 -10.29 -5.77 -6.90
N ILE A 350 -10.43 -5.74 -5.57
CA ILE A 350 -9.66 -6.59 -4.66
C ILE A 350 -9.93 -8.07 -4.91
N LEU A 351 -11.20 -8.45 -5.10
CA LEU A 351 -11.60 -9.82 -5.40
C LEU A 351 -10.97 -10.29 -6.72
N HIS A 352 -10.99 -9.46 -7.76
CA HIS A 352 -10.36 -9.78 -9.03
C HIS A 352 -8.85 -10.07 -8.87
N LEU A 353 -8.13 -9.28 -8.07
CA LEU A 353 -6.72 -9.54 -7.75
C LEU A 353 -6.54 -10.86 -6.99
N TYR A 354 -7.39 -11.13 -5.99
CA TYR A 354 -7.35 -12.37 -5.22
C TYR A 354 -7.55 -13.60 -6.12
N LEU A 355 -8.49 -13.53 -7.07
CA LEU A 355 -8.81 -14.63 -7.98
C LEU A 355 -7.64 -15.07 -8.87
N HIS A 356 -6.58 -14.27 -9.02
CA HIS A 356 -5.34 -14.72 -9.68
C HIS A 356 -4.72 -15.97 -9.03
N THR A 357 -4.94 -16.17 -7.72
CA THR A 357 -4.48 -17.40 -7.05
C THR A 357 -5.15 -18.64 -7.66
N PHE A 358 -6.41 -18.56 -8.10
CA PHE A 358 -7.16 -19.73 -8.61
C PHE A 358 -7.04 -19.94 -10.12
N SER A 359 -6.10 -19.28 -10.79
CA SER A 359 -5.93 -19.39 -12.24
C SER A 359 -5.66 -20.86 -12.65
N LYS A 360 -6.67 -21.54 -13.20
CA LYS A 360 -6.62 -22.97 -13.60
C LYS A 360 -5.55 -23.30 -14.65
N LYS A 361 -5.09 -22.29 -15.41
CA LYS A 361 -3.98 -22.40 -16.37
C LYS A 361 -2.62 -22.04 -15.75
N GLU A 362 -2.41 -22.37 -14.48
CA GLU A 362 -1.15 -22.12 -13.78
C GLU A 362 -0.04 -23.03 -14.33
N ILE A 363 0.75 -22.48 -15.25
CA ILE A 363 2.03 -23.09 -15.62
C ILE A 363 3.08 -22.63 -14.62
N TYR A 364 4.03 -23.50 -14.28
CA TYR A 364 5.05 -23.28 -13.23
C TYR A 364 5.66 -21.87 -13.22
N GLN A 365 5.98 -21.33 -14.40
CA GLN A 365 6.59 -20.01 -14.58
C GLN A 365 5.67 -18.82 -14.27
N THR A 366 4.36 -18.96 -14.47
CA THR A 366 3.37 -17.88 -14.18
C THR A 366 2.92 -17.86 -12.73
N ARG A 367 3.13 -18.98 -12.02
CA ARG A 367 2.68 -19.19 -10.65
C ARG A 367 3.21 -18.14 -9.66
N PRO A 368 4.51 -17.78 -9.61
CA PRO A 368 4.98 -16.78 -8.68
C PRO A 368 4.36 -15.40 -8.94
N ILE A 369 4.16 -15.02 -10.21
CA ILE A 369 3.54 -13.75 -10.58
C ILE A 369 2.06 -13.70 -10.17
N ASN A 370 1.29 -14.75 -10.44
CA ASN A 370 -0.12 -14.84 -10.02
C ASN A 370 -0.27 -14.76 -8.50
N HIS A 371 0.55 -15.50 -7.77
CA HIS A 371 0.51 -15.47 -6.32
C HIS A 371 0.93 -14.10 -5.78
N LEU A 372 1.88 -13.40 -6.40
CA LEU A 372 2.27 -12.04 -6.03
C LEU A 372 1.17 -11.01 -6.30
N ILE A 373 0.46 -11.11 -7.44
CA ILE A 373 -0.71 -10.26 -7.74
C ILE A 373 -1.78 -10.46 -6.66
N SER A 374 -2.09 -11.72 -6.34
CA SER A 374 -3.03 -12.05 -5.26
C SER A 374 -2.52 -11.58 -3.89
N ALA A 375 -1.22 -11.66 -3.62
CA ALA A 375 -0.61 -11.20 -2.37
C ALA A 375 -0.78 -9.70 -2.19
N ILE A 376 -0.54 -8.92 -3.24
CA ILE A 376 -0.83 -7.49 -3.24
C ILE A 376 -2.32 -7.24 -3.04
N GLY A 377 -3.22 -8.00 -3.69
CA GLY A 377 -4.66 -7.88 -3.48
C GLY A 377 -5.09 -8.05 -2.01
N ILE A 378 -4.63 -9.11 -1.35
CA ILE A 378 -4.94 -9.35 0.07
C ILE A 378 -4.26 -8.31 0.97
N TYR A 379 -3.03 -7.89 0.65
CA TYR A 379 -2.38 -6.81 1.36
C TYR A 379 -3.15 -5.49 1.22
N LEU A 380 -3.68 -5.17 0.03
CA LEU A 380 -4.50 -3.99 -0.21
C LEU A 380 -5.80 -4.07 0.58
N PHE A 381 -6.45 -5.24 0.63
CA PHE A 381 -7.62 -5.45 1.49
C PHE A 381 -7.34 -5.07 2.96
N PHE A 382 -6.23 -5.53 3.52
CA PHE A 382 -5.87 -5.23 4.90
C PHE A 382 -5.40 -3.78 5.10
N SER A 383 -4.52 -3.28 4.24
CA SER A 383 -3.96 -1.93 4.34
C SER A 383 -4.97 -0.83 4.06
N THR A 384 -6.06 -1.12 3.33
CA THR A 384 -7.18 -0.19 3.15
C THR A 384 -7.80 0.19 4.49
N LEU A 385 -7.88 -0.74 5.44
CA LEU A 385 -8.44 -0.47 6.76
C LEU A 385 -7.58 0.50 7.59
N ILE A 386 -6.26 0.46 7.43
CA ILE A 386 -5.30 1.10 8.35
C ILE A 386 -4.70 2.39 7.76
N ILE A 387 -4.39 2.39 6.46
CA ILE A 387 -3.61 3.44 5.79
C ILE A 387 -4.11 3.74 4.37
N SER A 388 -5.41 3.61 4.12
CA SER A 388 -6.08 3.95 2.84
C SER A 388 -5.69 3.09 1.63
N GLY A 389 -4.90 2.02 1.83
CA GLY A 389 -4.65 0.98 0.83
C GLY A 389 -4.07 1.53 -0.48
N ILE A 390 -4.78 1.30 -1.60
CA ILE A 390 -4.30 1.72 -2.92
C ILE A 390 -4.23 3.25 -3.08
N TYR A 391 -5.02 3.98 -2.28
CA TYR A 391 -5.08 5.43 -2.30
C TYR A 391 -4.02 6.10 -1.40
N ASN A 392 -3.26 5.31 -0.65
CA ASN A 392 -2.15 5.86 0.15
C ASN A 392 -1.18 6.69 -0.72
N THR A 393 -0.83 7.89 -0.27
CA THR A 393 0.00 8.86 -1.00
C THR A 393 1.41 8.35 -1.29
N SER A 394 1.94 7.46 -0.45
CA SER A 394 3.28 6.86 -0.59
C SER A 394 3.25 5.41 -1.09
N SER A 395 2.09 4.91 -1.56
CA SER A 395 1.98 3.53 -2.05
C SER A 395 2.79 3.29 -3.32
N ILE A 396 3.79 2.42 -3.21
CA ILE A 396 4.57 1.85 -4.32
C ILE A 396 3.95 0.57 -4.89
N TYR A 397 2.98 -0.02 -4.17
CA TYR A 397 2.34 -1.29 -4.54
C TYR A 397 1.54 -1.17 -5.84
N THR A 398 0.98 0.01 -6.11
CA THR A 398 0.15 0.25 -7.28
C THR A 398 0.96 0.21 -8.59
N LEU A 399 2.16 0.81 -8.58
CA LEU A 399 3.10 0.74 -9.69
C LEU A 399 3.60 -0.71 -9.89
N LEU A 400 3.96 -1.40 -8.79
CA LEU A 400 4.36 -2.80 -8.81
C LEU A 400 3.26 -3.72 -9.36
N LEU A 401 2.00 -3.49 -8.97
CA LEU A 401 0.87 -4.28 -9.42
C LEU A 401 0.69 -4.16 -10.94
N GLY A 402 0.81 -2.95 -11.48
CA GLY A 402 0.79 -2.71 -12.93
C GLY A 402 1.91 -3.47 -13.64
N ALA A 403 3.12 -3.41 -13.07
CA ALA A 403 4.29 -4.14 -13.55
C ALA A 403 4.10 -5.66 -13.56
N LEU A 404 3.50 -6.23 -12.50
CA LEU A 404 3.23 -7.67 -12.40
C LEU A 404 2.14 -8.13 -13.38
N LEU A 405 1.08 -7.33 -13.57
CA LEU A 405 0.05 -7.60 -14.58
C LEU A 405 0.64 -7.63 -15.98
N ALA A 406 1.54 -6.71 -16.30
CA ALA A 406 2.26 -6.72 -17.57
C ALA A 406 3.14 -7.96 -17.75
N GLN A 407 3.86 -8.35 -16.70
CA GLN A 407 4.68 -9.56 -16.72
C GLN A 407 3.83 -10.82 -16.92
N TYR A 408 2.66 -10.88 -16.27
CA TYR A 408 1.70 -11.97 -16.43
C TYR A 408 1.20 -12.10 -17.88
N ASP A 409 0.79 -11.00 -18.51
CA ASP A 409 0.30 -11.04 -19.88
C ASP A 409 1.39 -11.41 -20.89
N ARG A 410 2.63 -10.96 -20.68
CA ARG A 410 3.78 -11.38 -21.51
C ARG A 410 4.03 -12.87 -21.46
N LEU A 411 4.00 -13.46 -20.27
CA LEU A 411 4.21 -14.90 -20.09
C LEU A 411 3.08 -15.72 -20.74
N LYS A 412 1.87 -15.16 -20.89
CA LYS A 412 0.80 -15.76 -21.70
C LYS A 412 1.03 -15.63 -23.20
N LEU A 413 1.49 -14.48 -23.68
CA LEU A 413 1.66 -14.18 -25.12
C LEU A 413 2.82 -14.92 -25.78
N ILE A 414 3.88 -15.28 -25.04
CA ILE A 414 5.01 -16.08 -25.57
C ILE A 414 4.57 -17.51 -25.99
N ARG A 415 3.30 -17.87 -25.80
CA ARG A 415 2.79 -19.24 -25.92
C ARG A 415 1.52 -19.37 -26.78
N ILE A 416 1.17 -18.34 -27.55
CA ILE A 416 0.34 -18.44 -28.75
C ILE A 416 1.28 -18.23 -29.93
#